data_AF-A0A937VGX2-F1
#
_entry.id   AF-A0A937VGX2-F1
#
_cell.length_a   1.000
_cell.length_b   1.000
_cell.length_c   1.000
_cell.angle_alpha   90.00
_cell.angle_beta   90.00
_cell.angle_gamma   90.00
#
_symmetry.space_group_name_H-M   'P 1'
#
loop_
_entity.id
_entity.type
_entity.pdbx_description
1 polymer ?
#
loop_
_entity_poly.entity_id
_entity_poly.type
_entity_poly.pdbx_seq_one_letter_code
_entity_poly.pdbx_strand_id
1 'polypeptide(L)'
;VNSQVNGVTPEYALVRNYQVADGSFITKQQVDALSRVAVLGATVAQNLFNGDDPLGKTIKINQSNFQVIGVLEAKGGASFSGGFGSQDDVVFVPITTAQRRLFGGARGFGVGQRVSMIYVSAASESQVSTAIAEITAVLRERHKLTYQQDDFTIISQQDILGAFTQITTILTAFLGAIAGISLLVGGIGIMNIMLVSVTERTREIGIRKAVGAKRRDILAQFLVEAIVLSVFGGLGGIGLGWLISQVVNQLKIGTPPLTTLVSAEAILLAVGFSAAVGLFFGIYPATRAASLNPIDALRYE
;
A
#
# COMPACT_ATOMS: atom_id res chain seq x y z
N VAL A 1 -5.11 -25.67 19.21
CA VAL A 1 -4.94 -24.27 18.75
C VAL A 1 -3.45 -24.03 18.55
N ASN A 2 -3.05 -23.52 17.38
CA ASN A 2 -1.66 -23.13 17.12
C ASN A 2 -1.60 -21.60 17.24
N SER A 3 -0.96 -21.09 18.28
CA SER A 3 -0.88 -19.66 18.58
C SER A 3 0.56 -19.30 18.95
N GLN A 4 0.96 -18.06 18.67
CA GLN A 4 2.31 -17.60 18.95
C GLN A 4 2.47 -17.27 20.44
N VAL A 5 3.49 -17.84 21.09
CA VAL A 5 3.80 -17.56 22.51
C VAL A 5 5.00 -16.64 22.59
N ASN A 6 4.84 -15.50 23.27
CA ASN A 6 5.87 -14.48 23.42
C ASN A 6 6.21 -14.25 24.90
N GLY A 7 7.50 -14.29 25.23
CA GLY A 7 8.01 -13.88 26.54
C GLY A 7 8.23 -12.38 26.58
N VAL A 8 7.55 -11.66 27.47
CA VAL A 8 7.54 -10.19 27.48
C VAL A 8 7.80 -9.60 28.87
N THR A 9 8.19 -8.32 28.89
CA THR A 9 8.25 -7.50 30.10
C THR A 9 6.93 -6.74 30.29
N PRO A 10 6.65 -6.19 31.49
CA PRO A 10 5.43 -5.42 31.75
C PRO A 10 5.24 -4.25 30.77
N GLU A 11 6.35 -3.58 30.41
CA GLU A 11 6.36 -2.40 29.54
C GLU A 11 5.97 -2.72 28.10
N TYR A 12 5.98 -4.00 27.71
CA TYR A 12 5.60 -4.44 26.38
C TYR A 12 4.18 -4.01 26.01
N ALA A 13 3.24 -4.08 26.95
CA ALA A 13 1.87 -3.62 26.71
C ALA A 13 1.82 -2.14 26.35
N LEU A 14 2.59 -1.30 27.04
CA LEU A 14 2.65 0.13 26.77
C LEU A 14 3.34 0.43 25.43
N VAL A 15 4.53 -0.14 25.20
CA VAL A 15 5.31 0.10 23.98
C VAL A 15 4.57 -0.37 22.72
N ARG A 16 3.82 -1.47 22.81
CA ARG A 16 3.03 -2.00 21.70
C ARG A 16 1.58 -1.54 21.72
N ASN A 17 1.18 -0.66 22.64
CA ASN A 17 -0.18 -0.16 22.82
C ASN A 17 -1.24 -1.28 22.93
N TYR A 18 -0.98 -2.33 23.71
CA TYR A 18 -1.97 -3.35 24.05
C TYR A 18 -2.80 -2.90 25.26
N GLN A 19 -4.12 -2.99 25.12
CA GLN A 19 -5.07 -2.73 26.20
C GLN A 19 -5.60 -4.07 26.74
N VAL A 20 -5.81 -4.13 28.04
CA VAL A 20 -6.37 -5.31 28.72
C VAL A 20 -7.88 -5.12 28.79
N ALA A 21 -8.63 -6.03 28.18
CA ALA A 21 -10.09 -6.04 28.26
C ALA A 21 -10.53 -6.50 29.66
N ASP A 22 -9.96 -7.62 30.12
CA ASP A 22 -10.33 -8.28 31.37
C ASP A 22 -9.08 -8.73 32.14
N GLY A 23 -9.11 -8.58 33.47
CA GLY A 23 -8.03 -9.01 34.36
C GLY A 23 -6.87 -8.01 34.44
N SER A 24 -5.63 -8.50 34.31
CA SER A 24 -4.43 -7.67 34.42
C SER A 24 -3.32 -8.14 33.47
N PHE A 25 -2.44 -7.22 33.09
CA PHE A 25 -1.23 -7.57 32.34
C PHE A 25 -0.14 -8.11 33.27
N ILE A 26 0.94 -8.63 32.67
CA ILE A 26 2.09 -9.16 33.39
C ILE A 26 2.75 -8.06 34.24
N THR A 27 2.98 -8.34 35.51
CA THR A 27 3.64 -7.41 36.45
C THR A 27 5.11 -7.75 36.66
N LYS A 28 5.88 -6.77 37.15
CA LYS A 28 7.30 -6.97 37.48
C LYS A 28 7.51 -8.09 38.50
N GLN A 29 6.65 -8.17 39.52
CA GLN A 29 6.71 -9.24 40.53
C GLN A 29 6.56 -10.64 39.89
N GLN A 30 5.70 -10.79 38.89
CA GLN A 30 5.51 -12.06 38.19
C GLN A 30 6.71 -12.43 37.31
N VAL A 31 7.39 -11.43 36.73
CA VAL A 31 8.66 -11.62 36.02
C VAL A 31 9.75 -12.06 37.00
N ASP A 32 9.90 -11.37 38.13
CA ASP A 32 10.93 -11.67 39.12
C ASP A 32 10.72 -13.04 39.78
N ALA A 33 9.46 -13.45 39.98
CA ALA A 33 9.10 -14.72 40.60
C ALA A 33 9.06 -15.92 39.63
N LEU A 34 9.30 -15.71 38.32
CA LEU A 34 9.11 -16.73 37.28
C LEU A 34 7.71 -17.38 37.34
N SER A 35 6.69 -16.55 37.54
CA SER A 35 5.31 -16.98 37.69
C SER A 35 4.81 -17.65 36.40
N ARG A 36 3.98 -18.68 36.57
CA ARG A 36 3.33 -19.40 35.46
C ARG A 36 1.99 -18.76 35.15
N VAL A 37 2.05 -17.53 34.67
CA VAL A 37 0.87 -16.75 34.28
C VAL A 37 0.88 -16.48 32.78
N ALA A 38 -0.30 -16.40 32.18
CA ALA A 38 -0.49 -16.10 30.77
C ALA A 38 -1.54 -15.01 30.58
N VAL A 39 -1.31 -14.16 29.59
CA VAL A 39 -2.28 -13.17 29.08
C VAL A 39 -2.61 -13.55 27.64
N LEU A 40 -3.89 -13.59 27.30
CA LEU A 40 -4.36 -14.10 26.01
C LEU A 40 -4.77 -12.96 25.09
N GLY A 41 -4.44 -13.07 23.79
CA GLY A 41 -5.08 -12.29 22.75
C GLY A 41 -6.55 -12.71 22.56
N ALA A 42 -7.37 -11.80 22.02
CA ALA A 42 -8.81 -12.00 21.87
C ALA A 42 -9.16 -13.27 21.07
N THR A 43 -8.42 -13.56 19.99
CA THR A 43 -8.64 -14.75 19.15
C THR A 43 -8.34 -16.04 19.92
N VAL A 44 -7.26 -16.05 20.71
CA VAL A 44 -6.86 -17.22 21.51
C VAL A 44 -7.87 -17.49 22.61
N ALA A 45 -8.32 -16.45 23.32
CA ALA A 45 -9.33 -16.56 24.36
C ALA A 45 -10.64 -17.13 23.81
N GLN A 46 -11.10 -16.61 22.66
CA GLN A 46 -12.31 -17.11 22.00
C GLN A 46 -12.18 -18.56 21.55
N ASN A 47 -11.05 -18.94 20.94
CA ASN A 47 -10.83 -20.31 20.44
C ASN A 47 -10.68 -21.36 21.56
N LEU A 48 -10.12 -21.00 22.72
CA LEU A 48 -9.90 -21.93 23.82
C LEU A 48 -11.10 -22.07 24.74
N PHE A 49 -11.88 -21.00 24.92
CA PHE A 49 -12.93 -20.94 25.93
C PHE A 49 -14.34 -20.75 25.35
N ASN A 50 -14.50 -20.59 24.03
CA ASN A 50 -15.80 -20.48 23.34
C ASN A 50 -16.78 -19.46 23.96
N GLY A 51 -16.25 -18.38 24.54
CA GLY A 51 -17.04 -17.33 25.22
C GLY A 51 -17.18 -17.51 26.73
N ASP A 52 -16.69 -18.61 27.32
CA ASP A 52 -16.57 -18.74 28.77
C ASP A 52 -15.47 -17.81 29.32
N ASP A 53 -15.64 -17.35 30.57
CA ASP A 53 -14.62 -16.55 31.27
C ASP A 53 -13.30 -17.34 31.38
N PRO A 54 -12.21 -16.85 30.77
CA PRO A 54 -10.90 -17.52 30.80
C PRO A 54 -10.11 -17.20 32.07
N LEU A 55 -10.47 -16.15 32.82
CA LEU A 55 -9.69 -15.70 33.97
C LEU A 55 -9.60 -16.77 35.06
N GLY A 56 -8.40 -16.93 35.64
CA GLY A 56 -8.12 -17.90 36.69
C GLY A 56 -8.03 -19.36 36.21
N LYS A 57 -8.48 -19.67 34.99
CA LYS A 57 -8.37 -21.02 34.41
C LYS A 57 -6.92 -21.33 34.02
N THR A 58 -6.61 -22.61 33.94
CA THR A 58 -5.27 -23.09 33.56
C THR A 58 -5.27 -23.54 32.10
N ILE A 59 -4.29 -23.07 31.34
CA ILE A 59 -3.98 -23.53 29.98
C ILE A 59 -2.64 -24.23 29.95
N LYS A 60 -2.43 -25.08 28.94
CA LYS A 60 -1.19 -25.84 28.76
C LYS A 60 -0.40 -25.27 27.58
N ILE A 61 0.81 -24.80 27.84
CA ILE A 61 1.75 -24.27 26.84
C ILE A 61 3.00 -25.15 26.86
N ASN A 62 3.31 -25.80 25.73
CA ASN A 62 4.46 -26.71 25.58
C ASN A 62 4.65 -27.66 26.78
N GLN A 63 3.58 -28.36 27.14
CA GLN A 63 3.50 -29.29 28.27
C GLN A 63 3.49 -28.70 29.69
N SER A 64 3.66 -27.38 29.84
CA SER A 64 3.61 -26.68 31.13
C SER A 64 2.27 -25.97 31.37
N ASN A 65 1.79 -25.99 32.62
CA ASN A 65 0.54 -25.34 33.02
C ASN A 65 0.76 -23.86 33.35
N PHE A 66 -0.09 -22.98 32.83
CA PHE A 66 -0.12 -21.55 33.07
C PHE A 66 -1.52 -21.09 33.46
N GLN A 67 -1.62 -20.24 34.48
CA GLN A 67 -2.88 -19.62 34.87
C GLN A 67 -3.13 -18.37 34.03
N VAL A 68 -4.33 -18.24 33.47
CA VAL A 68 -4.75 -17.06 32.73
C VAL A 68 -5.07 -15.93 33.72
N ILE A 69 -4.42 -14.79 33.57
CA ILE A 69 -4.60 -13.61 34.45
C ILE A 69 -5.18 -12.39 33.74
N GLY A 70 -5.29 -12.46 32.40
CA GLY A 70 -5.84 -11.37 31.61
C GLY A 70 -6.13 -11.76 30.17
N VAL A 71 -7.02 -10.98 29.55
CA VAL A 71 -7.37 -11.05 28.13
C VAL A 71 -7.20 -9.66 27.54
N LEU A 72 -6.59 -9.58 26.36
CA LEU A 72 -6.38 -8.34 25.65
C LEU A 72 -7.61 -7.96 24.83
N GLU A 73 -7.83 -6.65 24.71
CA GLU A 73 -8.79 -6.12 23.73
C GLU A 73 -8.36 -6.54 22.32
N ALA A 74 -9.35 -6.88 21.48
CA ALA A 74 -9.10 -7.15 20.08
C ALA A 74 -8.58 -5.88 19.41
N LYS A 75 -7.36 -5.93 18.88
CA LYS A 75 -6.84 -4.81 18.11
C LYS A 75 -7.45 -4.74 16.71
N GLY A 76 -7.89 -5.88 16.20
CA GLY A 76 -8.33 -5.98 14.81
C GLY A 76 -7.21 -5.65 13.83
N GLY A 77 -7.47 -5.93 12.56
CA GLY A 77 -6.51 -5.75 11.49
C GLY A 77 -6.07 -7.09 10.92
N ALA A 78 -6.53 -7.37 9.70
CA ALA A 78 -5.78 -8.25 8.83
C ALA A 78 -4.35 -7.70 8.78
N SER A 79 -3.35 -8.54 9.05
CA SER A 79 -1.94 -8.22 8.97
C SER A 79 -1.60 -7.50 7.65
N PHE A 80 -1.66 -6.17 7.64
CA PHE A 80 -1.21 -5.34 6.53
C PHE A 80 0.31 -5.14 6.59
N SER A 81 0.94 -5.51 7.71
CA SER A 81 2.39 -5.70 7.81
C SER A 81 2.72 -7.12 7.34
N GLY A 82 3.09 -7.27 6.07
CA GLY A 82 3.46 -8.55 5.46
C GLY A 82 4.62 -9.26 6.16
N GLY A 83 4.34 -9.97 7.26
CA GLY A 83 5.36 -10.78 7.92
C GLY A 83 5.02 -11.42 9.28
N PHE A 84 3.94 -11.08 9.98
CA PHE A 84 3.69 -11.65 11.31
C PHE A 84 2.19 -11.89 11.53
N GLY A 85 1.85 -13.00 12.20
CA GLY A 85 0.49 -13.51 12.36
C GLY A 85 -0.50 -12.51 12.99
N SER A 86 -1.75 -12.95 13.16
CA SER A 86 -2.79 -12.12 13.78
C SER A 86 -2.29 -11.52 15.10
N GLN A 87 -2.39 -10.20 15.25
CA GLN A 87 -2.00 -9.53 16.50
C GLN A 87 -2.87 -9.98 17.70
N ASP A 88 -3.98 -10.65 17.41
CA ASP A 88 -4.94 -11.19 18.36
C ASP A 88 -4.75 -12.70 18.60
N ASP A 89 -3.91 -13.40 17.81
CA ASP A 89 -3.56 -14.83 17.97
C ASP A 89 -2.20 -15.02 18.68
N VAL A 90 -2.09 -14.38 19.85
CA VAL A 90 -0.87 -14.34 20.66
C VAL A 90 -1.15 -14.71 22.11
N VAL A 91 -0.15 -15.30 22.76
CA VAL A 91 -0.12 -15.57 24.20
C VAL A 91 1.13 -14.94 24.80
N PHE A 92 0.93 -14.09 25.80
CA PHE A 92 2.03 -13.44 26.52
C PHE A 92 2.28 -14.13 27.85
N VAL A 93 3.55 -14.39 28.14
CA VAL A 93 4.03 -14.92 29.43
C VAL A 93 5.23 -14.09 29.91
N PRO A 94 5.56 -14.10 31.21
CA PRO A 94 6.74 -13.40 31.71
C PRO A 94 8.02 -13.84 30.98
N ILE A 95 8.86 -12.89 30.55
CA ILE A 95 10.08 -13.17 29.76
C ILE A 95 11.01 -14.18 30.43
N THR A 96 11.19 -14.08 31.75
CA THR A 96 12.01 -14.99 32.57
C THR A 96 11.43 -16.41 32.57
N THR A 97 10.10 -16.55 32.64
CA THR A 97 9.40 -17.83 32.56
C THR A 97 9.55 -18.44 31.16
N ALA A 98 9.42 -17.64 30.11
CA ALA A 98 9.59 -18.08 28.73
C ALA A 98 11.01 -18.61 28.49
N GLN A 99 12.03 -17.81 28.84
CA GLN A 99 13.44 -18.14 28.68
C GLN A 99 13.81 -19.42 29.44
N ARG A 100 13.35 -19.57 30.69
CA ARG A 100 13.77 -20.69 31.53
C ARG A 100 12.98 -21.98 31.30
N ARG A 101 11.70 -21.90 30.95
CA ARG A 101 10.79 -23.06 30.92
C ARG A 101 10.25 -23.43 29.56
N LEU A 102 10.07 -22.48 28.65
CA LEU A 102 9.47 -22.75 27.34
C LEU A 102 10.52 -22.91 26.24
N PHE A 103 11.53 -22.04 26.25
CA PHE A 103 12.54 -21.96 25.18
C PHE A 103 13.94 -22.39 25.63
N GLY A 104 14.16 -22.63 26.93
CA GLY A 104 15.47 -22.95 27.52
C GLY A 104 15.96 -24.40 27.33
N GLY A 105 15.33 -25.17 26.44
CA GLY A 105 15.56 -26.61 26.30
C GLY A 105 16.42 -27.00 25.09
N ALA A 106 17.72 -26.67 25.10
CA ALA A 106 18.78 -27.48 24.47
C ALA A 106 20.18 -26.87 24.71
N ARG A 107 20.94 -27.47 25.63
CA ARG A 107 22.41 -27.60 25.65
C ARG A 107 23.25 -26.32 25.45
N GLY A 108 23.82 -25.82 26.55
CA GLY A 108 25.06 -25.03 26.51
C GLY A 108 25.03 -23.79 27.39
N PHE A 109 26.05 -23.67 28.23
CA PHE A 109 26.41 -22.44 28.94
C PHE A 109 26.24 -21.20 28.02
N GLY A 110 25.39 -20.24 28.42
CA GLY A 110 25.25 -18.93 27.77
C GLY A 110 24.01 -18.67 26.89
N VAL A 111 23.12 -19.65 26.69
CA VAL A 111 21.97 -19.53 25.76
C VAL A 111 20.69 -18.94 26.40
N GLY A 112 20.65 -18.81 27.73
CA GLY A 112 19.40 -18.57 28.48
C GLY A 112 18.87 -17.13 28.57
N GLN A 113 19.56 -16.12 28.04
CA GLN A 113 19.17 -14.70 28.19
C GLN A 113 19.21 -13.90 26.88
N ARG A 114 19.17 -14.58 25.73
CA ARG A 114 19.05 -13.89 24.44
C ARG A 114 17.61 -13.44 24.22
N VAL A 115 17.45 -12.23 23.71
CA VAL A 115 16.17 -11.69 23.27
C VAL A 115 16.12 -11.74 21.75
N SER A 116 14.97 -12.12 21.19
CA SER A 116 14.77 -12.14 19.74
C SER A 116 14.52 -10.74 19.18
N MET A 117 13.87 -9.87 19.95
CA MET A 117 13.53 -8.51 19.56
C MET A 117 13.37 -7.63 20.80
N ILE A 118 13.81 -6.38 20.69
CA ILE A 118 13.59 -5.33 21.69
C ILE A 118 12.69 -4.28 21.02
N TYR A 119 11.53 -4.02 21.61
CA TYR A 119 10.68 -2.93 21.18
C TYR A 119 10.97 -1.70 22.03
N VAL A 120 11.09 -0.56 21.37
CA VAL A 120 11.34 0.73 22.01
C VAL A 120 10.32 1.73 21.47
N SER A 121 9.78 2.55 22.36
CA SER A 121 8.92 3.68 22.00
C SER A 121 9.69 4.98 22.23
N ALA A 122 9.83 5.80 21.19
CA ALA A 122 10.38 7.14 21.32
C ALA A 122 9.34 8.08 21.94
N ALA A 123 9.79 9.09 22.69
CA ALA A 123 8.89 10.04 23.34
C ALA A 123 8.13 10.94 22.34
N SER A 124 8.67 11.12 21.14
CA SER A 124 8.02 11.84 20.04
C SER A 124 8.58 11.39 18.69
N GLU A 125 7.84 11.68 17.60
CA GLU A 125 8.25 11.35 16.23
C GLU A 125 9.58 12.01 15.84
N SER A 126 9.80 13.26 16.24
CA SER A 126 11.03 14.01 15.93
C SER A 126 12.28 13.44 16.60
N GLN A 127 12.11 12.64 17.65
CA GLN A 127 13.21 12.02 18.39
C GLN A 127 13.57 10.62 17.92
N VAL A 128 12.84 10.05 16.96
CA VAL A 128 13.08 8.68 16.49
C VAL A 128 14.50 8.52 15.95
N SER A 129 14.98 9.46 15.12
CA SER A 129 16.33 9.42 14.55
C SER A 129 17.43 9.53 15.62
N THR A 130 17.25 10.43 16.59
CA THR A 130 18.15 10.57 17.74
C THR A 130 18.15 9.29 18.59
N ALA A 131 16.99 8.73 18.89
CA ALA A 131 16.86 7.49 19.65
C ALA A 131 17.55 6.32 18.94
N ILE A 132 17.43 6.20 17.61
CA ILE A 132 18.14 5.18 16.83
C ILE A 132 19.65 5.34 16.99
N ALA A 133 20.17 6.57 16.88
CA ALA A 133 21.60 6.84 17.02
C ALA A 133 22.11 6.52 18.44
N GLU A 134 21.38 6.92 19.48
CA GLU A 134 21.71 6.63 20.88
C GLU A 134 21.66 5.13 21.18
N ILE A 135 20.61 4.43 20.74
CA ILE A 135 20.49 2.97 20.89
C ILE A 135 21.65 2.28 20.17
N THR A 136 22.00 2.72 18.97
CA THR A 136 23.15 2.17 18.21
C THR A 136 24.45 2.35 18.99
N ALA A 137 24.70 3.54 19.54
CA ALA A 137 25.90 3.80 20.33
C ALA A 137 25.97 2.91 21.58
N VAL A 138 24.87 2.80 22.33
CA VAL A 138 24.78 1.97 23.53
C VAL A 138 24.97 0.49 23.20
N LEU A 139 24.37 -0.01 22.11
CA LEU A 139 24.52 -1.40 21.71
C LEU A 139 25.94 -1.71 21.22
N ARG A 140 26.54 -0.84 20.41
CA ARG A 140 27.95 -0.99 19.98
C ARG A 140 28.91 -1.02 21.16
N GLU A 141 28.71 -0.15 22.15
CA GLU A 141 29.51 -0.14 23.38
C GLU A 141 29.34 -1.45 24.16
N ARG A 142 28.10 -1.87 24.41
CA ARG A 142 27.80 -3.10 25.17
C ARG A 142 28.29 -4.37 24.46
N HIS A 143 28.22 -4.40 23.14
CA HIS A 143 28.67 -5.51 22.30
C HIS A 143 30.17 -5.42 21.97
N LYS A 144 30.87 -4.34 22.41
CA LYS A 144 32.30 -4.10 22.21
C LYS A 144 32.69 -4.01 20.71
N LEU A 145 31.83 -3.39 19.90
CA LEU A 145 31.99 -3.26 18.44
C LEU A 145 32.71 -1.96 18.07
N THR A 146 34.05 -1.96 18.07
CA THR A 146 34.84 -0.78 17.69
C THR A 146 34.92 -0.60 16.17
N TYR A 147 35.36 -1.62 15.44
CA TYR A 147 35.58 -1.57 13.98
C TYR A 147 34.79 -2.64 13.21
N GLN A 148 33.99 -3.43 13.93
CA GLN A 148 33.19 -4.50 13.36
C GLN A 148 31.86 -3.95 12.83
N GLN A 149 31.26 -4.70 11.90
CA GLN A 149 29.89 -4.46 11.48
C GLN A 149 28.93 -4.75 12.65
N ASP A 150 27.77 -4.10 12.62
CA ASP A 150 26.76 -4.27 13.66
C ASP A 150 26.18 -5.67 13.61
N ASP A 151 26.12 -6.34 14.77
CA ASP A 151 25.48 -7.64 14.94
C ASP A 151 23.99 -7.53 15.29
N PHE A 152 23.44 -6.32 15.23
CA PHE A 152 22.04 -5.98 15.46
C PHE A 152 21.49 -5.16 14.30
N THR A 153 20.17 -5.22 14.11
CA THR A 153 19.44 -4.38 13.17
C THR A 153 18.39 -3.60 13.92
N ILE A 154 18.36 -2.28 13.71
CA ILE A 154 17.31 -1.41 14.21
C ILE A 154 16.38 -1.11 13.04
N ILE A 155 15.09 -1.39 13.21
CA ILE A 155 14.06 -1.12 12.22
C ILE A 155 13.06 -0.16 12.86
N SER A 156 12.92 1.02 12.28
CA SER A 156 11.90 1.98 12.68
C SER A 156 10.62 1.79 11.87
N GLN A 157 9.50 2.35 12.37
CA GLN A 157 8.26 2.37 11.61
C GLN A 157 8.38 3.22 10.32
N GLN A 158 9.21 4.27 10.35
CA GLN A 158 9.49 5.12 9.20
C GLN A 158 10.24 4.37 8.10
N ASP A 159 11.14 3.44 8.44
CA ASP A 159 11.86 2.63 7.44
C ASP A 159 10.88 1.73 6.66
N ILE A 160 9.91 1.14 7.36
CA ILE A 160 8.87 0.31 6.75
C ILE A 160 8.00 1.17 5.82
N LEU A 161 7.50 2.30 6.31
CA LEU A 161 6.67 3.23 5.52
C LEU A 161 7.45 3.80 4.32
N GLY A 162 8.73 4.09 4.49
CA GLY A 162 9.62 4.56 3.44
C GLY A 162 9.78 3.51 2.33
N ALA A 163 10.01 2.25 2.68
CA ALA A 163 10.10 1.16 1.73
C ALA A 163 8.80 0.98 0.92
N PHE A 164 7.64 1.01 1.59
CA PHE A 164 6.34 0.96 0.90
C PHE A 164 6.14 2.16 -0.03
N THR A 165 6.44 3.36 0.45
CA THR A 165 6.32 4.59 -0.35
C THR A 165 7.21 4.53 -1.58
N GLN A 166 8.44 4.04 -1.45
CA GLN A 166 9.37 3.85 -2.56
C GLN A 166 8.84 2.85 -3.57
N ILE A 167 8.37 1.68 -3.13
CA ILE A 167 7.79 0.66 -4.01
C ILE A 167 6.58 1.23 -4.76
N THR A 168 5.65 1.87 -4.05
CA THR A 168 4.45 2.48 -4.65
C THR A 168 4.83 3.58 -5.63
N THR A 169 5.84 4.40 -5.32
CA THR A 169 6.32 5.44 -6.24
C THR A 169 6.88 4.86 -7.52
N ILE A 170 7.70 3.80 -7.41
CA ILE A 170 8.29 3.11 -8.58
C ILE A 170 7.18 2.48 -9.43
N LEU A 171 6.23 1.77 -8.81
CA LEU A 171 5.09 1.17 -9.52
C LEU A 171 4.22 2.24 -10.19
N THR A 172 3.97 3.36 -9.52
CA THR A 172 3.20 4.48 -10.07
C THR A 172 3.91 5.09 -11.28
N ALA A 173 5.22 5.33 -11.18
CA ALA A 173 6.02 5.84 -12.30
C ALA A 173 6.03 4.86 -13.48
N PHE A 174 6.16 3.57 -13.20
CA PHE A 174 6.15 2.52 -14.21
C PHE A 174 4.80 2.42 -14.94
N LEU A 175 3.70 2.39 -14.19
CA LEU A 175 2.34 2.42 -14.75
C LEU A 175 2.09 3.70 -15.54
N GLY A 176 2.55 4.85 -15.04
CA GLY A 176 2.49 6.12 -15.75
C GLY A 176 3.27 6.12 -17.06
N ALA A 177 4.45 5.50 -17.10
CA ALA A 177 5.25 5.35 -18.30
C ALA A 177 4.55 4.47 -19.35
N ILE A 178 3.99 3.33 -18.93
CA ILE A 178 3.20 2.46 -19.82
C ILE A 178 1.98 3.21 -20.36
N ALA A 179 1.24 3.90 -19.48
CA ALA A 179 0.10 4.71 -19.88
C ALA A 179 0.51 5.81 -20.88
N GLY A 180 1.64 6.48 -20.66
CA GLY A 180 2.19 7.49 -21.57
C GLY A 180 2.57 6.92 -22.94
N ILE A 181 3.17 5.73 -22.99
CA ILE A 181 3.49 5.05 -24.25
C ILE A 181 2.20 4.66 -24.98
N SER A 182 1.24 4.05 -24.27
CA SER A 182 -0.07 3.68 -24.84
C SER A 182 -0.81 4.90 -25.38
N LEU A 183 -0.71 6.04 -24.69
CA LEU A 183 -1.28 7.30 -25.12
C LEU A 183 -0.62 7.82 -26.39
N LEU A 184 0.71 7.77 -26.48
CA LEU A 184 1.44 8.22 -27.67
C LEU A 184 1.04 7.37 -28.88
N VAL A 185 0.99 6.04 -28.72
CA VAL A 185 0.53 5.12 -29.78
C VAL A 185 -0.92 5.40 -30.17
N GLY A 186 -1.82 5.58 -29.19
CA GLY A 186 -3.21 5.93 -29.44
C GLY A 186 -3.37 7.28 -30.14
N GLY A 187 -2.57 8.27 -29.74
CA GLY A 187 -2.52 9.61 -30.33
C GLY A 187 -2.06 9.61 -31.78
N ILE A 188 -1.03 8.81 -32.11
CA ILE A 188 -0.63 8.57 -33.51
C ILE A 188 -1.78 7.94 -34.30
N GLY A 189 -2.53 7.03 -33.69
CA GLY A 189 -3.74 6.46 -34.29
C GLY A 189 -4.79 7.52 -34.66
N ILE A 190 -5.11 8.42 -33.71
CA ILE A 190 -6.02 9.55 -33.94
C ILE A 190 -5.50 10.43 -35.08
N MET A 191 -4.22 10.78 -35.05
CA MET A 191 -3.59 11.58 -36.10
C MET A 191 -3.72 10.94 -37.49
N ASN A 192 -3.48 9.63 -37.60
CA ASN A 192 -3.57 8.90 -38.86
C ASN A 192 -5.00 8.84 -39.39
N ILE A 193 -5.97 8.51 -38.54
CA ILE A 193 -7.40 8.50 -38.92
C ILE A 193 -7.82 9.89 -39.41
N MET A 194 -7.40 10.95 -38.71
CA MET A 194 -7.69 12.33 -39.10
C MET A 194 -7.02 12.70 -40.43
N LEU A 195 -5.78 12.27 -40.68
CA LEU A 195 -5.12 12.51 -41.97
C LEU A 195 -5.85 11.82 -43.12
N VAL A 196 -6.28 10.58 -42.94
CA VAL A 196 -7.08 9.85 -43.94
C VAL A 196 -8.42 10.55 -44.17
N SER A 197 -9.11 10.95 -43.10
CA SER A 197 -10.38 11.69 -43.21
C SER A 197 -10.24 13.01 -43.96
N VAL A 198 -9.14 13.75 -43.75
CA VAL A 198 -8.85 14.97 -44.49
C VAL A 198 -8.64 14.68 -45.98
N THR A 199 -7.93 13.59 -46.32
CA THR A 199 -7.74 13.20 -47.71
C THR A 199 -9.03 12.79 -48.39
N GLU A 200 -9.91 12.03 -47.73
CA GLU A 200 -11.22 11.63 -48.25
C GLU A 200 -12.16 12.84 -48.44
N ARG A 201 -12.12 13.80 -47.52
CA ARG A 201 -12.96 15.01 -47.55
C ARG A 201 -12.30 16.20 -48.27
N THR A 202 -11.21 15.99 -49.02
CA THR A 202 -10.44 17.07 -49.67
C THR A 202 -11.33 17.97 -50.55
N ARG A 203 -12.17 17.36 -51.39
CA ARG A 203 -13.08 18.08 -52.32
C ARG A 203 -14.11 18.92 -51.56
N GLU A 204 -14.66 18.40 -50.47
CA GLU A 204 -15.62 19.12 -49.63
C GLU A 204 -14.99 20.35 -48.98
N ILE A 205 -13.77 20.22 -48.45
CA ILE A 205 -13.00 21.32 -47.86
C ILE A 205 -12.72 22.40 -48.92
N GLY A 206 -12.36 21.99 -50.15
CA GLY A 206 -12.13 22.88 -51.29
C GLY A 206 -13.36 23.73 -51.63
N ILE A 207 -14.54 23.11 -51.68
CA ILE A 207 -15.82 23.79 -51.92
C ILE A 207 -16.10 24.82 -50.82
N ARG A 208 -15.94 24.45 -49.53
CA ARG A 208 -16.17 25.38 -48.41
C ARG A 208 -15.25 26.60 -48.46
N LYS A 209 -13.97 26.40 -48.81
CA LYS A 209 -13.02 27.50 -48.97
C LYS A 209 -13.32 28.37 -50.20
N ALA A 210 -13.77 27.79 -51.30
CA ALA A 210 -14.17 28.54 -52.50
C ALA A 210 -15.40 29.44 -52.24
N VAL A 211 -16.30 29.02 -51.35
CA VAL A 211 -17.47 29.81 -50.92
C VAL A 211 -17.12 30.83 -49.83
N GLY A 212 -15.88 30.87 -49.34
CA GLY A 212 -15.36 31.92 -48.46
C GLY A 212 -15.02 31.49 -47.02
N ALA A 213 -15.03 30.19 -46.70
CA ALA A 213 -14.60 29.72 -45.38
C ALA A 213 -13.12 30.08 -45.11
N LYS A 214 -12.85 30.69 -43.95
CA LYS A 214 -11.50 31.08 -43.55
C LYS A 214 -10.72 29.86 -43.06
N ARG A 215 -9.39 29.93 -43.10
CA ARG A 215 -8.49 28.90 -42.55
C ARG A 215 -8.83 28.52 -41.10
N ARG A 216 -9.23 29.51 -40.30
CA ARG A 216 -9.63 29.33 -38.89
C ARG A 216 -10.90 28.48 -38.72
N ASP A 217 -11.83 28.56 -39.67
CA ASP A 217 -13.12 27.84 -39.59
C ASP A 217 -12.90 26.34 -39.85
N ILE A 218 -12.11 26.03 -40.88
CA ILE A 218 -11.71 24.64 -41.19
C ILE A 218 -10.87 24.05 -40.05
N LEU A 219 -9.91 24.83 -39.52
CA LEU A 219 -9.07 24.40 -38.42
C LEU A 219 -9.90 24.13 -37.15
N ALA A 220 -10.83 25.02 -36.79
CA ALA A 220 -11.70 24.83 -35.64
C ALA A 220 -12.58 23.59 -35.78
N GLN A 221 -13.13 23.33 -36.96
CA GLN A 221 -13.95 22.15 -37.21
C GLN A 221 -13.18 20.84 -36.96
N PHE A 222 -12.00 20.68 -37.57
CA PHE A 222 -11.21 19.46 -37.42
C PHE A 222 -10.64 19.30 -36.00
N LEU A 223 -10.30 20.41 -35.32
CA LEU A 223 -9.91 20.35 -33.91
C LEU A 223 -11.06 19.91 -33.01
N VAL A 224 -12.27 20.42 -33.23
CA VAL A 224 -13.46 19.99 -32.49
C VAL A 224 -13.74 18.51 -32.76
N GLU A 225 -13.63 18.03 -34.00
CA GLU A 225 -13.79 16.61 -34.34
C GLU A 225 -12.78 15.73 -33.57
N ALA A 226 -11.50 16.14 -33.53
CA ALA A 226 -10.46 15.43 -32.78
C ALA A 226 -10.69 15.43 -31.26
N ILE A 227 -11.10 16.57 -30.68
CA ILE A 227 -11.41 16.68 -29.25
C ILE A 227 -12.62 15.82 -28.91
N VAL A 228 -13.69 15.88 -29.71
CA VAL A 228 -14.91 15.11 -29.49
C VAL A 228 -14.61 13.61 -29.52
N LEU A 229 -13.89 13.12 -30.53
CA LEU A 229 -13.47 11.72 -30.62
C LEU A 229 -12.65 11.30 -29.39
N SER A 230 -11.75 12.17 -28.93
CA SER A 230 -10.88 11.88 -27.78
C SER A 230 -11.63 11.90 -26.45
N VAL A 231 -12.58 12.82 -26.28
CA VAL A 231 -13.45 12.87 -25.09
C VAL A 231 -14.37 11.66 -25.02
N PHE A 232 -14.96 11.22 -26.14
CA PHE A 232 -15.76 9.99 -26.17
C PHE A 232 -14.92 8.75 -25.85
N GLY A 233 -13.71 8.66 -26.40
CA GLY A 233 -12.75 7.61 -26.03
C GLY A 233 -12.39 7.64 -24.54
N GLY A 234 -12.14 8.84 -24.00
CA GLY A 234 -11.86 9.07 -22.57
C GLY A 234 -13.01 8.64 -21.67
N LEU A 235 -14.25 9.03 -21.99
CA LEU A 235 -15.45 8.61 -21.27
C LEU A 235 -15.65 7.09 -21.32
N GLY A 236 -15.42 6.47 -22.48
CA GLY A 236 -15.44 5.01 -22.62
C GLY A 236 -14.38 4.32 -21.75
N GLY A 237 -13.16 4.85 -21.73
CA GLY A 237 -12.07 4.37 -20.89
C GLY A 237 -12.38 4.51 -19.39
N ILE A 238 -12.98 5.62 -18.96
CA ILE A 238 -13.42 5.84 -17.58
C ILE A 238 -14.51 4.82 -17.21
N GLY A 239 -15.48 4.59 -18.10
CA GLY A 239 -16.53 3.59 -17.89
C GLY A 239 -15.98 2.18 -17.71
N LEU A 240 -15.03 1.78 -18.57
CA LEU A 240 -14.34 0.49 -18.47
C LEU A 240 -13.51 0.39 -17.18
N GLY A 241 -12.76 1.44 -16.83
CA GLY A 241 -11.98 1.49 -15.60
C GLY A 241 -12.83 1.38 -14.34
N TRP A 242 -13.99 2.04 -14.33
CA TRP A 242 -14.96 1.93 -13.24
C TRP A 242 -15.53 0.51 -13.13
N LEU A 243 -15.87 -0.12 -14.25
CA LEU A 243 -16.39 -1.49 -14.27
C LEU A 243 -15.35 -2.49 -13.73
N ILE A 244 -14.09 -2.36 -14.16
CA ILE A 244 -12.98 -3.17 -13.64
C ILE A 244 -12.81 -2.97 -12.13
N SER A 245 -12.87 -1.73 -11.65
CA SER A 245 -12.79 -1.40 -10.21
C SER A 245 -13.90 -2.10 -9.40
N GLN A 246 -15.14 -2.11 -9.92
CA GLN A 246 -16.25 -2.82 -9.27
C GLN A 246 -16.00 -4.33 -9.20
N VAL A 247 -15.51 -4.95 -10.28
CA VAL A 247 -15.21 -6.39 -10.32
C VAL A 247 -14.11 -6.74 -9.32
N VAL A 248 -13.04 -5.94 -9.24
CA VAL A 248 -11.95 -6.16 -8.28
C VAL A 248 -12.45 -6.08 -6.84
N ASN A 249 -13.29 -5.09 -6.52
CA ASN A 249 -13.87 -4.94 -5.19
C ASN A 249 -14.77 -6.12 -4.79
N GLN A 250 -15.51 -6.71 -5.74
CA GLN A 250 -16.35 -7.89 -5.48
C GLN A 250 -15.55 -9.16 -5.25
N LEU A 251 -14.45 -9.36 -6.00
CA LEU A 251 -13.63 -10.56 -5.91
C LEU A 251 -12.79 -10.64 -4.63
N LYS A 252 -12.71 -9.54 -3.83
CA LYS A 252 -11.98 -9.47 -2.56
C LYS A 252 -10.57 -10.07 -2.67
N ILE A 253 -9.87 -9.74 -3.74
CA ILE A 253 -8.54 -10.27 -4.03
C ILE A 253 -7.54 -9.69 -3.01
N GLY A 254 -6.83 -10.57 -2.30
CA GLY A 254 -5.83 -10.22 -1.28
C GLY A 254 -6.35 -10.31 0.16
N THR A 255 -5.41 -10.36 1.11
CA THR A 255 -5.69 -10.34 2.55
C THR A 255 -4.85 -9.25 3.22
N PRO A 256 -5.42 -8.07 3.56
CA PRO A 256 -6.80 -7.64 3.36
C PRO A 256 -7.19 -7.40 1.88
N PRO A 257 -8.49 -7.41 1.56
CA PRO A 257 -8.96 -7.23 0.20
C PRO A 257 -8.60 -5.83 -0.33
N LEU A 258 -8.10 -5.79 -1.56
CA LEU A 258 -7.81 -4.53 -2.27
C LEU A 258 -9.11 -3.74 -2.43
N THR A 259 -9.13 -2.52 -1.90
CA THR A 259 -10.22 -1.58 -2.10
C THR A 259 -9.81 -0.56 -3.14
N THR A 260 -10.54 -0.52 -4.25
CA THR A 260 -10.33 0.45 -5.32
C THR A 260 -11.39 1.54 -5.21
N LEU A 261 -10.95 2.80 -5.26
CA LEU A 261 -11.83 3.97 -5.18
C LEU A 261 -11.53 4.88 -6.37
N VAL A 262 -12.55 5.09 -7.21
CA VAL A 262 -12.48 6.03 -8.33
C VAL A 262 -12.88 7.41 -7.80
N SER A 263 -11.91 8.31 -7.66
CA SER A 263 -12.16 9.68 -7.18
C SER A 263 -12.67 10.59 -8.30
N ALA A 264 -13.45 11.61 -7.93
CA ALA A 264 -13.94 12.61 -8.89
C ALA A 264 -12.79 13.39 -9.54
N GLU A 265 -11.71 13.65 -8.79
CA GLU A 265 -10.49 14.29 -9.29
C GLU A 265 -9.81 13.46 -10.39
N ALA A 266 -9.73 12.14 -10.22
CA ALA A 266 -9.15 11.26 -11.24
C ALA A 266 -9.97 11.24 -12.53
N ILE A 267 -11.31 11.30 -12.42
CA ILE A 267 -12.21 11.41 -13.58
C ILE A 267 -11.99 12.74 -14.31
N LEU A 268 -11.96 13.86 -13.58
CA LEU A 268 -11.73 15.18 -14.18
C LEU A 268 -10.37 15.26 -14.87
N LEU A 269 -9.34 14.72 -14.22
CA LEU A 269 -7.99 14.67 -14.77
C LEU A 269 -7.95 13.80 -16.04
N ALA A 270 -8.60 12.64 -16.04
CA ALA A 270 -8.70 11.77 -17.21
C ALA A 270 -9.40 12.45 -18.40
N VAL A 271 -10.56 13.09 -18.19
CA VAL A 271 -11.29 13.82 -19.25
C VAL A 271 -10.45 14.98 -19.79
N GLY A 272 -9.88 15.80 -18.91
CA GLY A 272 -9.02 16.91 -19.30
C GLY A 272 -7.80 16.46 -20.09
N PHE A 273 -7.18 15.36 -19.66
CA PHE A 273 -6.02 14.78 -20.33
C PHE A 273 -6.37 14.18 -21.69
N SER A 274 -7.51 13.48 -21.84
CA SER A 274 -8.00 12.99 -23.13
C SER A 274 -8.26 14.14 -24.11
N ALA A 275 -8.86 15.24 -23.66
CA ALA A 275 -9.08 16.42 -24.49
C ALA A 275 -7.76 17.06 -24.94
N ALA A 276 -6.78 17.18 -24.04
CA ALA A 276 -5.45 17.72 -24.36
C ALA A 276 -4.73 16.89 -25.42
N VAL A 277 -4.85 15.56 -25.35
CA VAL A 277 -4.23 14.62 -26.30
C VAL A 277 -4.89 14.71 -27.66
N GLY A 278 -6.23 14.74 -27.70
CA GLY A 278 -6.99 14.95 -28.93
C GLY A 278 -6.63 16.25 -29.63
N LEU A 279 -6.49 17.33 -28.86
CA LEU A 279 -6.02 18.60 -29.36
C LEU A 279 -4.60 18.48 -29.93
N PHE A 280 -3.65 17.94 -29.15
CA PHE A 280 -2.25 17.85 -29.54
C PHE A 280 -2.05 17.08 -30.86
N PHE A 281 -2.61 15.87 -30.96
CA PHE A 281 -2.50 15.04 -32.16
C PHE A 281 -3.43 15.50 -33.31
N GLY A 282 -4.48 16.28 -33.02
CA GLY A 282 -5.39 16.85 -34.01
C GLY A 282 -4.87 18.11 -34.71
N ILE A 283 -3.93 18.85 -34.10
CA ILE A 283 -3.40 20.10 -34.67
C ILE A 283 -2.75 19.89 -36.03
N TYR A 284 -1.91 18.86 -36.18
CA TYR A 284 -1.22 18.58 -37.44
C TYR A 284 -2.19 18.31 -38.62
N PRO A 285 -3.13 17.34 -38.54
CA PRO A 285 -4.09 17.12 -39.62
C PRO A 285 -5.02 18.33 -39.83
N ALA A 286 -5.48 19.00 -38.78
CA ALA A 286 -6.34 20.18 -38.91
C ALA A 286 -5.64 21.35 -39.63
N THR A 287 -4.36 21.58 -39.33
CA THR A 287 -3.57 22.62 -40.00
C THR A 287 -3.32 22.26 -41.47
N ARG A 288 -3.06 20.98 -41.77
CA ARG A 288 -2.94 20.47 -43.14
C ARG A 288 -4.23 20.69 -43.94
N ALA A 289 -5.39 20.31 -43.40
CA ALA A 289 -6.70 20.53 -44.00
C ALA A 289 -6.97 22.02 -44.29
N ALA A 290 -6.69 22.88 -43.31
CA ALA A 290 -6.92 24.30 -43.42
C ALA A 290 -6.01 24.98 -44.46
N SER A 291 -4.83 24.41 -44.72
CA SER A 291 -3.86 24.91 -45.71
C SER A 291 -4.12 24.49 -47.16
N LEU A 292 -5.08 23.60 -47.44
CA LEU A 292 -5.40 23.15 -48.80
C LEU A 292 -5.80 24.31 -49.73
N ASN A 293 -5.24 24.37 -50.92
CA ASN A 293 -5.59 25.38 -51.92
C ASN A 293 -6.93 24.99 -52.58
N PRO A 294 -7.95 25.89 -52.65
CA PRO A 294 -9.26 25.56 -53.22
C PRO A 294 -9.19 25.03 -54.66
N ILE A 295 -8.25 25.55 -55.46
CA ILE A 295 -8.09 25.16 -56.86
C ILE A 295 -7.57 23.72 -56.96
N ASP A 296 -6.56 23.37 -56.16
CA ASP A 296 -5.97 22.03 -56.15
C ASP A 296 -6.93 20.99 -55.55
N ALA A 297 -7.71 21.39 -54.54
CA ALA A 297 -8.70 20.53 -53.90
C ALA A 297 -9.90 20.17 -54.79
N LEU A 298 -10.23 21.01 -55.78
CA LEU A 298 -11.32 20.75 -56.75
C LEU A 298 -10.87 19.95 -57.97
N ARG A 299 -9.55 19.86 -58.20
CA ARG A 299 -8.93 19.15 -59.33
C ARG A 299 -8.57 17.69 -59.00
N TYR A 300 -8.67 17.31 -57.73
CA TYR A 300 -8.49 15.93 -57.27
C TYR A 300 -9.71 15.08 -57.65
N GLU A 301 -9.50 14.02 -58.44
CA GLU A 301 -10.41 12.87 -58.59
C GLU A 301 -10.17 11.84 -57.48
#